data_AF-A0A5B9QKS2-F1
#
_entry.id   AF-A0A5B9QKS2-F1
#
_cell.length_a   1.000
_cell.length_b   1.000
_cell.length_c   1.000
_cell.angle_alpha   90.00
_cell.angle_beta   90.00
_cell.angle_gamma   90.00
#
_symmetry.space_group_name_H-M   'P 1'
#
loop_
_entity.id
_entity.type
_entity.pdbx_description
1 polymer ?
#
loop_
_entity_poly.entity_id
_entity_poly.type
_entity_poly.pdbx_seq_one_letter_code
_entity_poly.pdbx_strand_id
1 'polypeptide(L)'
;MKPNPIASLANAGVATTFVATVARRWAQRGLHALASVATCLATLFIANVAYSEVVARAQPAISERQFDSWMFQTAQNEAGCRKRLAAQLGVLLDEAVRDHDLTESQQQQLQLAGRGDVKRYFDQVAIRRDRFNELRYDRQKMNEIFQDIQPLQQRLNQGLFDEQSLFHKVLQQTLTDQQRKSYQREAELRAERRAVAAVRVAMVEFEHMIPLTHEQRERLSALLLKYAPPAKIASGYLKYLMHYRMSQIDESEIDGLFDEAQHEAFKKYAQQGRGYIAFLRQQGLIDE
;
A
#
# COMPACT_ATOMS: atom_id res chain seq x y z
N MET A 1 21.60 68.37 0.64
CA MET A 1 22.74 69.31 0.54
C MET A 1 24.06 68.54 0.64
N LYS A 2 25.14 69.07 0.07
CA LYS A 2 26.55 68.74 0.40
C LYS A 2 26.97 69.60 1.64
N PRO A 3 28.11 69.38 2.36
CA PRO A 3 29.39 68.90 1.83
C PRO A 3 30.31 68.01 2.72
N ASN A 4 31.44 67.65 2.09
CA ASN A 4 32.75 67.19 2.62
C ASN A 4 33.50 68.33 3.38
N PRO A 5 34.71 68.20 4.03
CA PRO A 5 35.97 67.72 3.39
C PRO A 5 37.19 67.21 4.24
N ILE A 6 38.23 66.68 3.54
CA ILE A 6 39.74 66.82 3.66
C ILE A 6 40.37 66.98 5.09
N ALA A 7 41.37 66.20 5.54
CA ALA A 7 42.79 66.10 5.09
C ALA A 7 43.44 64.69 5.37
N SER A 8 44.71 64.28 5.06
CA SER A 8 46.05 64.92 4.77
C SER A 8 46.80 65.43 6.05
N LEU A 9 48.13 65.35 6.30
CA LEU A 9 49.44 64.83 5.73
C LEU A 9 50.46 64.73 6.95
N ALA A 10 51.72 64.22 6.98
CA ALA A 10 52.54 63.22 6.25
C ALA A 10 53.93 63.01 6.97
N ASN A 11 54.77 62.06 6.50
CA ASN A 11 56.17 61.72 6.90
C ASN A 11 56.41 61.15 8.33
N ALA A 12 57.20 60.10 8.63
CA ALA A 12 58.38 59.43 8.04
C ALA A 12 59.76 60.02 8.41
N GLY A 13 60.72 59.19 8.86
CA GLY A 13 62.09 59.65 9.13
C GLY A 13 63.10 58.74 9.86
N VAL A 14 62.69 57.73 10.66
CA VAL A 14 63.64 57.01 11.58
C VAL A 14 63.58 55.47 11.52
N ALA A 15 62.65 54.88 10.74
CA ALA A 15 62.31 53.46 10.85
C ALA A 15 63.29 52.45 10.20
N THR A 16 64.21 52.89 9.34
CA THR A 16 64.87 52.03 8.35
C THR A 16 65.84 51.00 8.93
N THR A 17 66.62 51.34 9.97
CA THR A 17 67.71 50.48 10.46
C THR A 17 67.24 49.35 11.39
N PHE A 18 66.14 49.56 12.13
CA PHE A 18 65.63 48.56 13.08
C PHE A 18 64.88 47.43 12.36
N VAL A 19 64.11 47.77 11.32
CA VAL A 19 63.29 46.82 10.54
C VAL A 19 64.14 45.72 9.89
N ALA A 20 65.33 46.03 9.37
CA ALA A 20 66.19 45.05 8.70
C ALA A 20 66.65 43.90 9.62
N THR A 21 67.01 44.21 10.87
CA THR A 21 67.45 43.21 11.86
C THR A 21 66.29 42.37 12.37
N VAL A 22 65.11 42.97 12.56
CA VAL A 22 63.88 42.26 12.93
C VAL A 22 63.45 41.31 11.81
N ALA A 23 63.45 41.77 10.56
CA ALA A 23 63.02 40.99 9.40
C ALA A 23 63.81 39.68 9.23
N ARG A 24 65.15 39.70 9.39
CA ARG A 24 65.97 38.48 9.30
C ARG A 24 65.62 37.45 10.38
N ARG A 25 65.37 37.89 11.63
CA ARG A 25 64.96 36.98 12.72
C ARG A 25 63.54 36.42 12.54
N TRP A 26 62.64 37.18 11.92
CA TRP A 26 61.31 36.68 11.55
C TRP A 26 61.37 35.68 10.39
N ALA A 27 62.18 35.93 9.35
CA ALA A 27 62.32 35.02 8.20
C ALA A 27 62.83 33.62 8.62
N GLN A 28 63.87 33.54 9.46
CA GLN A 28 64.36 32.24 9.94
C GLN A 28 63.34 31.50 10.83
N ARG A 29 62.56 32.20 11.66
CA ARG A 29 61.53 31.55 12.49
C ARG A 29 60.31 31.11 11.66
N GLY A 30 59.92 31.88 10.65
CA GLY A 30 58.82 31.54 9.74
C GLY A 30 59.08 30.25 8.95
N LEU A 31 60.29 30.07 8.42
CA LEU A 31 60.67 28.88 7.66
C LEU A 31 60.56 27.58 8.48
N HIS A 32 61.04 27.56 9.74
CA HIS A 32 60.89 26.38 10.59
C HIS A 32 59.44 26.14 11.04
N ALA A 33 58.66 27.19 11.29
CA ALA A 33 57.24 27.06 11.64
C ALA A 33 56.41 26.48 10.47
N LEU A 34 56.61 26.98 9.25
CA LEU A 34 55.92 26.49 8.05
C LEU A 34 56.31 25.06 7.70
N ALA A 35 57.59 24.68 7.83
CA ALA A 35 58.03 23.31 7.63
C ALA A 35 57.34 22.35 8.63
N SER A 36 57.30 22.71 9.92
CA SER A 36 56.62 21.92 10.97
C SER A 36 55.13 21.70 10.66
N VAL A 37 54.40 22.77 10.31
CA VAL A 37 52.96 22.69 9.98
C VAL A 37 52.73 21.85 8.72
N ALA A 38 53.56 21.99 7.69
CA ALA A 38 53.46 21.19 6.47
C ALA A 38 53.68 19.69 6.74
N THR A 39 54.67 19.32 7.56
CA THR A 39 54.92 17.92 7.95
C THR A 39 53.76 17.35 8.78
N CYS A 40 53.21 18.10 9.74
CA CYS A 40 52.05 17.66 10.52
C CYS A 40 50.77 17.51 9.68
N LEU A 41 50.53 18.39 8.70
CA LEU A 41 49.38 18.25 7.80
C LEU A 41 49.54 17.05 6.86
N ALA A 42 50.76 16.78 6.36
CA ALA A 42 51.04 15.60 5.54
C ALA A 42 50.81 14.30 6.31
N THR A 43 51.27 14.19 7.57
CA THR A 43 51.03 12.99 8.38
C THR A 43 49.56 12.83 8.77
N LEU A 44 48.83 13.92 9.05
CA LEU A 44 47.38 13.87 9.28
C LEU A 44 46.57 13.44 8.06
N PHE A 45 47.01 13.77 6.84
CA PHE A 45 46.37 13.28 5.61
C PHE A 45 46.64 11.79 5.38
N ILE A 46 47.90 11.35 5.53
CA ILE A 46 48.28 9.93 5.36
C ILE A 46 47.58 9.04 6.41
N ALA A 47 47.46 9.51 7.66
CA ALA A 47 46.77 8.78 8.73
C ALA A 47 45.27 8.59 8.47
N ASN A 48 44.60 9.54 7.82
CA ASN A 48 43.16 9.42 7.49
C ASN A 48 42.90 8.49 6.30
N VAL A 49 43.80 8.42 5.31
CA VAL A 49 43.65 7.52 4.16
C VAL A 49 43.85 6.05 4.55
N ALA A 50 44.60 5.77 5.61
CA ALA A 50 44.92 4.40 6.05
C ALA A 50 43.82 3.67 6.84
N TYR A 51 42.73 4.35 7.25
CA TYR A 51 41.74 3.78 8.18
C TYR A 51 40.32 3.56 7.62
N SER A 52 40.17 3.57 6.29
CA SER A 52 38.96 3.06 5.63
C SER A 52 39.15 1.62 5.14
N GLU A 53 39.65 0.72 5.99
CA GLU A 53 39.30 -0.70 5.87
C GLU A 53 37.79 -0.83 6.09
N VAL A 54 37.02 -0.76 4.99
CA VAL A 54 35.60 -1.07 4.99
C VAL A 54 35.47 -2.57 5.21
N VAL A 55 35.54 -2.99 6.47
CA VAL A 55 35.26 -4.36 6.90
C VAL A 55 33.88 -4.71 6.37
N ALA A 56 33.85 -5.50 5.29
CA ALA A 56 32.65 -5.88 4.58
C ALA A 56 31.84 -6.84 5.44
N ARG A 57 31.12 -6.28 6.43
CA ARG A 57 30.26 -7.01 7.36
C ARG A 57 29.26 -7.79 6.52
N ALA A 58 29.44 -9.11 6.47
CA ALA A 58 28.55 -10.03 5.78
C ALA A 58 27.12 -9.75 6.26
N GLN A 59 26.31 -9.18 5.35
CA GLN A 59 24.99 -8.71 5.74
C GLN A 59 24.11 -9.94 6.00
N PRO A 60 23.33 -9.96 7.10
CA PRO A 60 22.52 -11.12 7.43
C PRO A 60 21.53 -11.38 6.30
N ALA A 61 21.64 -12.57 5.70
CA ALA A 61 20.75 -13.03 4.65
C ALA A 61 19.32 -13.15 5.19
N ILE A 62 18.34 -12.87 4.35
CA ILE A 62 16.94 -12.96 4.75
C ILE A 62 16.57 -14.44 4.88
N SER A 63 16.03 -14.82 6.04
CA SER A 63 15.65 -16.23 6.29
C SER A 63 14.37 -16.62 5.55
N GLU A 64 14.20 -17.90 5.24
CA GLU A 64 12.97 -18.44 4.65
C GLU A 64 11.74 -18.22 5.55
N ARG A 65 11.92 -18.20 6.89
CA ARG A 65 10.87 -17.79 7.84
C ARG A 65 10.42 -16.34 7.64
N GLN A 66 11.32 -15.45 7.21
CA GLN A 66 10.97 -14.06 6.91
C GLN A 66 10.16 -13.97 5.61
N PHE A 67 10.52 -14.73 4.57
CA PHE A 67 9.72 -14.89 3.35
C PHE A 67 8.31 -15.42 3.67
N ASP A 68 8.20 -16.48 4.48
CA ASP A 68 6.91 -17.04 4.91
C ASP A 68 6.06 -16.01 5.68
N SER A 69 6.68 -15.18 6.54
CA SER A 69 5.96 -14.12 7.26
C SER A 69 5.42 -13.03 6.33
N TRP A 70 6.14 -12.70 5.24
CA TRP A 70 5.65 -11.78 4.21
C TRP A 70 4.55 -12.44 3.38
N MET A 71 4.74 -13.68 2.93
CA MET A 71 3.82 -14.39 2.04
C MET A 71 2.47 -14.70 2.71
N PHE A 72 2.49 -15.17 3.96
CA PHE A 72 1.31 -15.72 4.64
C PHE A 72 0.70 -14.81 5.71
N GLN A 73 1.39 -13.72 6.08
CA GLN A 73 0.90 -12.67 6.98
C GLN A 73 0.23 -13.25 8.25
N THR A 74 -1.10 -13.16 8.35
CA THR A 74 -1.90 -13.64 9.49
C THR A 74 -1.84 -15.15 9.73
N ALA A 75 -1.44 -15.95 8.74
CA ALA A 75 -1.30 -17.41 8.89
C ALA A 75 0.11 -17.86 9.34
N GLN A 76 1.05 -16.93 9.52
CA GLN A 76 2.43 -17.10 10.01
C GLN A 76 3.39 -17.97 9.18
N ASN A 77 2.91 -19.06 8.56
CA ASN A 77 3.70 -19.99 7.74
C ASN A 77 2.81 -20.78 6.77
N GLU A 78 3.46 -21.51 5.86
CA GLU A 78 2.79 -22.32 4.85
C GLU A 78 1.78 -23.34 5.42
N ALA A 79 2.12 -24.06 6.49
CA ALA A 79 1.25 -25.09 7.07
C ALA A 79 -0.01 -24.49 7.71
N GLY A 80 0.14 -23.36 8.39
CA GLY A 80 -0.99 -22.56 8.90
C GLY A 80 -1.90 -22.07 7.76
N CYS A 81 -1.30 -21.59 6.66
CA CYS A 81 -2.04 -21.15 5.49
C CYS A 81 -2.80 -22.30 4.80
N ARG A 82 -2.18 -23.48 4.65
CA ARG A 82 -2.82 -24.69 4.13
C ARG A 82 -4.01 -25.11 5.01
N LYS A 83 -3.87 -25.11 6.34
CA LYS A 83 -4.95 -25.40 7.29
C LYS A 83 -6.11 -24.40 7.16
N ARG A 84 -5.82 -23.10 7.04
CA ARG A 84 -6.84 -22.05 6.85
C ARG A 84 -7.62 -22.25 5.54
N LEU A 85 -6.93 -22.48 4.43
CA LEU A 85 -7.54 -22.68 3.12
C LEU A 85 -8.39 -23.97 3.07
N ALA A 86 -7.96 -25.04 3.74
CA ALA A 86 -8.75 -26.27 3.87
C ALA A 86 -10.05 -26.04 4.68
N ALA A 87 -9.99 -25.27 5.78
CA ALA A 87 -11.18 -24.92 6.55
C ALA A 87 -12.14 -24.01 5.76
N GLN A 88 -11.62 -23.06 4.99
CA GLN A 88 -12.43 -22.22 4.10
C GLN A 88 -13.12 -23.04 2.99
N LEU A 89 -12.43 -24.04 2.41
CA LEU A 89 -13.03 -24.97 1.45
C LEU A 89 -14.13 -25.82 2.08
N GLY A 90 -13.98 -26.23 3.35
CA GLY A 90 -15.03 -26.91 4.11
C GLY A 90 -16.30 -26.07 4.21
N VAL A 91 -16.18 -24.83 4.73
CA VAL A 91 -17.33 -23.92 4.87
C VAL A 91 -18.03 -23.66 3.53
N LEU A 92 -17.28 -23.44 2.44
CA LEU A 92 -17.86 -23.22 1.11
C LEU A 92 -18.56 -24.46 0.54
N LEU A 93 -18.11 -25.66 0.90
CA LEU A 93 -18.77 -26.90 0.54
C LEU A 93 -20.04 -27.12 1.37
N ASP A 94 -19.97 -26.90 2.69
CA ASP A 94 -21.11 -27.00 3.61
C ASP A 94 -22.23 -26.01 3.25
N GLU A 95 -21.88 -24.77 2.87
CA GLU A 95 -22.82 -23.78 2.33
C GLU A 95 -23.46 -24.29 1.04
N ALA A 96 -22.66 -24.72 0.04
CA ALA A 96 -23.18 -25.17 -1.24
C ALA A 96 -24.05 -26.43 -1.13
N VAL A 97 -23.74 -27.34 -0.20
CA VAL A 97 -24.56 -28.53 0.12
C VAL A 97 -25.89 -28.12 0.69
N ARG A 98 -25.90 -27.26 1.72
CA ARG A 98 -27.11 -26.79 2.41
C ARG A 98 -28.03 -25.99 1.50
N ASP A 99 -27.46 -25.16 0.63
CA ASP A 99 -28.22 -24.19 -0.16
C ASP A 99 -28.72 -24.80 -1.48
N HIS A 100 -28.19 -25.94 -1.94
CA HIS A 100 -28.52 -26.54 -3.25
C HIS A 100 -28.77 -28.07 -3.27
N ASP A 101 -28.84 -28.76 -2.14
CA ASP A 101 -29.06 -30.23 -2.05
C ASP A 101 -28.06 -31.04 -2.91
N LEU A 102 -26.76 -30.78 -2.76
CA LEU A 102 -25.73 -31.42 -3.58
C LEU A 102 -25.55 -32.92 -3.27
N THR A 103 -25.60 -33.74 -4.31
CA THR A 103 -25.27 -35.17 -4.23
C THR A 103 -23.79 -35.39 -3.90
N GLU A 104 -23.45 -36.54 -3.30
CA GLU A 104 -22.06 -36.89 -2.93
C GLU A 104 -21.07 -36.78 -4.10
N SER A 105 -21.48 -37.14 -5.32
CA SER A 105 -20.67 -37.01 -6.53
C SER A 105 -20.35 -35.55 -6.87
N GLN A 106 -21.35 -34.66 -6.77
CA GLN A 106 -21.16 -33.22 -6.95
C GLN A 106 -20.22 -32.65 -5.86
N GLN A 107 -20.37 -33.09 -4.61
CA GLN A 107 -19.50 -32.70 -3.50
C GLN A 107 -18.04 -33.13 -3.70
N GLN A 108 -17.80 -34.37 -4.17
CA GLN A 108 -16.46 -34.88 -4.46
C GLN A 108 -15.77 -34.09 -5.59
N GLN A 109 -16.51 -33.75 -6.66
CA GLN A 109 -15.99 -32.89 -7.74
C GLN A 109 -15.57 -31.51 -7.22
N LEU A 110 -16.40 -30.87 -6.39
CA LEU A 110 -16.10 -29.58 -5.76
C LEU A 110 -14.88 -29.66 -4.83
N GLN A 111 -14.82 -30.68 -3.98
CA GLN A 111 -13.70 -30.87 -3.06
C GLN A 111 -12.37 -31.07 -3.83
N LEU A 112 -12.39 -31.84 -4.92
CA LEU A 112 -11.23 -32.01 -5.80
C LEU A 112 -10.83 -30.70 -6.49
N ALA A 113 -11.79 -29.94 -7.00
CA ALA A 113 -11.57 -28.64 -7.64
C ALA A 113 -10.92 -27.63 -6.69
N GLY A 114 -11.45 -27.48 -5.47
CA GLY A 114 -10.88 -26.59 -4.45
C GLY A 114 -9.51 -27.04 -3.96
N ARG A 115 -9.27 -28.35 -3.80
CA ARG A 115 -7.91 -28.88 -3.56
C ARG A 115 -6.95 -28.58 -4.71
N GLY A 116 -7.46 -28.55 -5.95
CA GLY A 116 -6.74 -28.11 -7.14
C GLY A 116 -6.29 -26.65 -7.07
N ASP A 117 -7.18 -25.73 -6.69
CA ASP A 117 -6.81 -24.31 -6.52
C ASP A 117 -5.80 -24.09 -5.40
N VAL A 118 -5.96 -24.77 -4.26
CA VAL A 118 -4.98 -24.77 -3.17
C VAL A 118 -3.62 -25.26 -3.68
N LYS A 119 -3.57 -26.37 -4.44
CA LYS A 119 -2.30 -26.84 -5.03
C LYS A 119 -1.69 -25.79 -5.96
N ARG A 120 -2.47 -25.28 -6.93
CA ARG A 120 -2.01 -24.28 -7.92
C ARG A 120 -1.45 -23.02 -7.26
N TYR A 121 -2.04 -22.57 -6.16
CA TYR A 121 -1.54 -21.44 -5.38
C TYR A 121 -0.16 -21.74 -4.76
N PHE A 122 -0.01 -22.89 -4.09
CA PHE A 122 1.28 -23.25 -3.49
C PHE A 122 2.35 -23.62 -4.53
N ASP A 123 1.98 -24.14 -5.70
CA ASP A 123 2.89 -24.30 -6.84
C ASP A 123 3.47 -22.94 -7.28
N GLN A 124 2.63 -21.89 -7.33
CA GLN A 124 3.07 -20.52 -7.62
C GLN A 124 3.97 -19.95 -6.51
N VAL A 125 3.64 -20.19 -5.24
CA VAL A 125 4.47 -19.76 -4.09
C VAL A 125 5.84 -20.44 -4.09
N ALA A 126 5.93 -21.73 -4.44
CA ALA A 126 7.20 -22.45 -4.53
C ALA A 126 8.16 -21.79 -5.53
N ILE A 127 7.68 -21.51 -6.75
CA ILE A 127 8.45 -20.80 -7.80
C ILE A 127 8.98 -19.43 -7.29
N ARG A 128 8.20 -18.72 -6.46
CA ARG A 128 8.63 -17.44 -5.86
C ARG A 128 9.63 -17.64 -4.71
N ARG A 129 9.50 -18.72 -3.93
CA ARG A 129 10.44 -19.09 -2.87
C ARG A 129 11.80 -19.47 -3.46
N ASP A 130 11.83 -20.13 -4.61
CA ASP A 130 13.06 -20.49 -5.32
C ASP A 130 13.80 -19.23 -5.81
N ARG A 131 13.12 -18.32 -6.53
CA ARG A 131 13.68 -17.00 -6.92
C ARG A 131 14.11 -16.17 -5.71
N PHE A 132 13.36 -16.21 -4.61
CA PHE A 132 13.80 -15.59 -3.36
C PHE A 132 15.10 -16.20 -2.82
N ASN A 133 15.27 -17.52 -2.87
CA ASN A 133 16.48 -18.18 -2.40
C ASN A 133 17.73 -17.84 -3.25
N GLU A 134 17.55 -17.59 -4.55
CA GLU A 134 18.60 -17.00 -5.41
C GLU A 134 18.95 -15.56 -5.00
N LEU A 135 17.94 -14.74 -4.70
CA LEU A 135 18.08 -13.30 -4.50
C LEU A 135 18.27 -12.84 -3.04
N ARG A 136 18.10 -13.70 -2.02
CA ARG A 136 18.10 -13.33 -0.58
C ARG A 136 19.41 -12.74 -0.02
N TYR A 137 20.46 -12.72 -0.82
CA TYR A 137 21.76 -12.11 -0.52
C TYR A 137 21.96 -10.74 -1.22
N ASP A 138 21.16 -10.43 -2.25
CA ASP A 138 21.25 -9.20 -3.04
C ASP A 138 20.22 -8.17 -2.56
N ARG A 139 20.66 -7.22 -1.73
CA ARG A 139 19.78 -6.17 -1.20
C ARG A 139 19.24 -5.20 -2.25
N GLN A 140 19.88 -5.06 -3.42
CA GLN A 140 19.38 -4.18 -4.47
C GLN A 140 18.15 -4.79 -5.15
N LYS A 141 18.15 -6.12 -5.34
CA LYS A 141 17.05 -6.87 -5.95
C LYS A 141 15.91 -7.26 -5.00
N MET A 142 16.02 -7.00 -3.69
CA MET A 142 14.94 -7.34 -2.75
C MET A 142 13.60 -6.64 -3.07
N ASN A 143 13.62 -5.47 -3.72
CA ASN A 143 12.40 -4.82 -4.20
C ASN A 143 11.69 -5.62 -5.30
N GLU A 144 12.43 -6.37 -6.15
CA GLU A 144 11.83 -7.25 -7.16
C GLU A 144 11.06 -8.41 -6.50
N ILE A 145 11.59 -8.98 -5.42
CA ILE A 145 10.92 -10.06 -4.68
C ILE A 145 9.60 -9.58 -4.10
N PHE A 146 9.56 -8.37 -3.50
CA PHE A 146 8.32 -7.80 -3.00
C PHE A 146 7.28 -7.59 -4.11
N GLN A 147 7.70 -7.17 -5.31
CA GLN A 147 6.82 -7.02 -6.47
C GLN A 147 6.31 -8.38 -6.99
N ASP A 148 7.13 -9.43 -6.99
CA ASP A 148 6.75 -10.77 -7.49
C ASP A 148 5.82 -11.54 -6.54
N ILE A 149 5.91 -11.30 -5.22
CA ILE A 149 4.98 -11.91 -4.23
C ILE A 149 3.68 -11.12 -4.05
N GLN A 150 3.63 -9.82 -4.38
CA GLN A 150 2.45 -8.98 -4.17
C GLN A 150 1.16 -9.56 -4.80
N PRO A 151 1.13 -10.03 -6.06
CA PRO A 151 -0.09 -10.58 -6.65
C PRO A 151 -0.60 -11.84 -5.93
N LEU A 152 0.30 -12.65 -5.37
CA LEU A 152 -0.06 -13.83 -4.59
C LEU A 152 -0.60 -13.44 -3.20
N GLN A 153 -0.04 -12.42 -2.55
CA GLN A 153 -0.59 -11.84 -1.32
C GLN A 153 -2.00 -11.27 -1.56
N GLN A 154 -2.18 -10.50 -2.63
CA GLN A 154 -3.47 -9.94 -3.02
C GLN A 154 -4.52 -11.04 -3.24
N ARG A 155 -4.19 -12.06 -4.03
CA ARG A 155 -5.08 -13.22 -4.27
C ARG A 155 -5.42 -14.00 -2.99
N LEU A 156 -4.45 -14.18 -2.09
CA LEU A 156 -4.69 -14.82 -0.79
C LEU A 156 -5.63 -14.00 0.11
N ASN A 157 -5.52 -12.67 0.06
CA ASN A 157 -6.31 -11.75 0.89
C ASN A 157 -7.70 -11.45 0.29
N GLN A 158 -7.86 -11.53 -1.04
CA GLN A 158 -9.17 -11.52 -1.73
C GLN A 158 -9.96 -12.82 -1.51
N GLY A 159 -9.25 -13.94 -1.31
CA GLY A 159 -9.81 -15.27 -1.10
C GLY A 159 -9.58 -16.17 -2.32
N LEU A 160 -9.06 -17.38 -2.09
CA LEU A 160 -8.58 -18.25 -3.17
C LEU A 160 -9.70 -18.88 -4.04
N PHE A 161 -10.93 -18.87 -3.54
CA PHE A 161 -12.11 -19.52 -4.15
C PHE A 161 -13.07 -18.49 -4.78
N ASP A 162 -12.49 -17.50 -5.47
CA ASP A 162 -13.19 -16.47 -6.23
C ASP A 162 -13.92 -17.02 -7.48
N GLU A 163 -14.62 -16.16 -8.24
CA GLU A 163 -15.29 -16.51 -9.50
C GLU A 163 -14.36 -17.08 -10.59
N GLN A 164 -13.05 -16.85 -10.47
CA GLN A 164 -12.04 -17.31 -11.42
C GLN A 164 -11.38 -18.63 -11.00
N SER A 165 -11.58 -19.08 -9.76
CA SER A 165 -11.14 -20.36 -9.23
C SER A 165 -11.72 -21.56 -9.98
N LEU A 166 -11.00 -22.69 -9.94
CA LEU A 166 -11.49 -23.97 -10.46
C LEU A 166 -12.70 -24.45 -9.64
N PHE A 167 -12.72 -24.25 -8.31
CA PHE A 167 -13.86 -24.55 -7.45
C PHE A 167 -15.16 -23.90 -7.96
N HIS A 168 -15.13 -22.58 -8.21
CA HIS A 168 -16.33 -21.85 -8.66
C HIS A 168 -16.75 -22.25 -10.08
N LYS A 169 -15.78 -22.50 -10.98
CA LYS A 169 -16.07 -22.93 -12.36
C LYS A 169 -16.63 -24.34 -12.42
N VAL A 170 -16.13 -25.25 -11.58
CA VAL A 170 -16.71 -26.59 -11.41
C VAL A 170 -18.09 -26.49 -10.77
N LEU A 171 -18.31 -25.67 -9.75
CA LEU A 171 -19.66 -25.42 -9.20
C LEU A 171 -20.65 -25.05 -10.30
N GLN A 172 -20.35 -24.04 -11.11
CA GLN A 172 -21.23 -23.65 -12.22
C GLN A 172 -21.44 -24.76 -13.27
N GLN A 173 -20.55 -25.74 -13.41
CA GLN A 173 -20.71 -26.86 -14.36
C GLN A 173 -21.41 -28.08 -13.74
N THR A 174 -21.24 -28.28 -12.43
CA THR A 174 -21.72 -29.43 -11.65
C THR A 174 -23.16 -29.25 -11.15
N LEU A 175 -23.69 -28.02 -11.05
CA LEU A 175 -25.10 -27.76 -10.73
C LEU A 175 -26.04 -28.08 -11.91
N THR A 176 -27.15 -28.76 -11.61
CA THR A 176 -28.31 -28.90 -12.52
C THR A 176 -28.94 -27.53 -12.82
N ASP A 177 -29.76 -27.42 -13.88
CA ASP A 177 -30.37 -26.14 -14.26
C ASP A 177 -31.32 -25.54 -13.20
N GLN A 178 -31.93 -26.38 -12.35
CA GLN A 178 -32.74 -25.91 -11.22
C GLN A 178 -31.83 -25.36 -10.11
N GLN A 179 -30.79 -26.10 -9.71
CA GLN A 179 -29.82 -25.64 -8.71
C GLN A 179 -29.09 -24.36 -9.17
N ARG A 180 -28.69 -24.29 -10.45
CA ARG A 180 -28.07 -23.13 -11.12
C ARG A 180 -28.94 -21.87 -10.99
N LYS A 181 -30.25 -21.99 -11.22
CA LYS A 181 -31.20 -20.88 -11.10
C LYS A 181 -31.37 -20.41 -9.64
N SER A 182 -31.34 -21.33 -8.67
CA SER A 182 -31.34 -20.95 -7.24
C SER A 182 -30.06 -20.20 -6.87
N TYR A 183 -28.90 -20.75 -7.23
CA TYR A 183 -27.59 -20.14 -6.97
C TYR A 183 -27.47 -18.72 -7.55
N GLN A 184 -27.94 -18.51 -8.78
CA GLN A 184 -27.95 -17.18 -9.42
C GLN A 184 -28.82 -16.20 -8.63
N ARG A 185 -30.08 -16.58 -8.32
CA ARG A 185 -31.00 -15.75 -7.52
C ARG A 185 -30.44 -15.44 -6.12
N GLU A 186 -29.77 -16.39 -5.49
CA GLU A 186 -29.12 -16.19 -4.19
C GLU A 186 -27.86 -15.34 -4.28
N ALA A 187 -27.10 -15.39 -5.38
CA ALA A 187 -26.00 -14.47 -5.64
C ALA A 187 -26.50 -13.03 -5.83
N GLU A 188 -27.59 -12.84 -6.58
CA GLU A 188 -28.28 -11.56 -6.75
C GLU A 188 -28.77 -11.00 -5.41
N LEU A 189 -29.54 -11.77 -4.64
CA LEU A 189 -30.02 -11.39 -3.30
C LEU A 189 -28.88 -11.10 -2.31
N ARG A 190 -27.73 -11.79 -2.42
CA ARG A 190 -26.54 -11.48 -1.62
C ARG A 190 -25.87 -10.17 -2.07
N ALA A 191 -25.83 -9.87 -3.37
CA ALA A 191 -25.31 -8.61 -3.89
C ALA A 191 -26.18 -7.42 -3.46
N GLU A 192 -27.50 -7.54 -3.56
CA GLU A 192 -28.49 -6.55 -3.10
C GLU A 192 -28.31 -6.25 -1.60
N ARG A 193 -28.30 -7.29 -0.75
CA ARG A 193 -28.11 -7.14 0.71
C ARG A 193 -26.77 -6.49 1.06
N ARG A 194 -25.70 -6.76 0.29
CA ARG A 194 -24.40 -6.10 0.45
C ARG A 194 -24.44 -4.62 0.04
N ALA A 195 -25.13 -4.28 -1.04
CA ALA A 195 -25.32 -2.87 -1.45
C ALA A 195 -26.09 -2.08 -0.36
N VAL A 196 -27.17 -2.63 0.18
CA VAL A 196 -27.92 -2.03 1.30
C VAL A 196 -27.06 -1.89 2.56
N ALA A 197 -26.25 -2.90 2.90
CA ALA A 197 -25.31 -2.80 4.01
C ALA A 197 -24.22 -1.75 3.78
N ALA A 198 -23.67 -1.65 2.57
CA ALA A 198 -22.64 -0.68 2.18
C ALA A 198 -23.14 0.77 2.32
N VAL A 199 -24.32 1.05 1.77
CA VAL A 199 -24.96 2.36 1.87
C VAL A 199 -25.22 2.71 3.34
N ARG A 200 -25.76 1.79 4.13
CA ARG A 200 -26.00 2.02 5.57
C ARG A 200 -24.73 2.34 6.36
N VAL A 201 -23.62 1.65 6.11
CA VAL A 201 -22.32 1.96 6.75
C VAL A 201 -21.83 3.36 6.34
N ALA A 202 -21.92 3.69 5.05
CA ALA A 202 -21.52 5.01 4.55
C ALA A 202 -22.42 6.15 5.07
N MET A 203 -23.72 5.92 5.29
CA MET A 203 -24.62 6.89 5.93
C MET A 203 -24.22 7.15 7.39
N VAL A 204 -23.85 6.11 8.15
CA VAL A 204 -23.34 6.29 9.51
C VAL A 204 -22.04 7.10 9.51
N GLU A 205 -21.07 6.80 8.62
CA GLU A 205 -19.84 7.61 8.51
C GLU A 205 -20.14 9.07 8.10
N PHE A 206 -21.04 9.28 7.13
CA PHE A 206 -21.42 10.59 6.62
C PHE A 206 -22.11 11.49 7.67
N GLU A 207 -23.01 10.91 8.47
CA GLU A 207 -23.74 11.64 9.51
C GLU A 207 -22.87 12.17 10.66
N HIS A 208 -21.65 11.63 10.84
CA HIS A 208 -20.67 12.21 11.79
C HIS A 208 -20.09 13.55 11.31
N MET A 209 -20.25 13.91 10.03
CA MET A 209 -19.83 15.20 9.48
C MET A 209 -21.03 16.12 9.17
N ILE A 210 -22.17 15.55 8.78
CA ILE A 210 -23.35 16.30 8.34
C ILE A 210 -24.59 15.67 9.00
N PRO A 211 -25.16 16.26 10.06
CA PRO A 211 -26.34 15.71 10.70
C PRO A 211 -27.54 15.76 9.73
N LEU A 212 -28.19 14.61 9.53
CA LEU A 212 -29.34 14.47 8.63
C LEU A 212 -30.64 14.28 9.41
N THR A 213 -31.76 14.74 8.84
CA THR A 213 -33.09 14.29 9.26
C THR A 213 -33.34 12.85 8.77
N HIS A 214 -34.37 12.19 9.34
CA HIS A 214 -34.76 10.85 8.87
C HIS A 214 -35.13 10.83 7.39
N GLU A 215 -35.88 11.82 6.90
CA GLU A 215 -36.25 11.93 5.48
C GLU A 215 -35.01 12.10 4.59
N GLN A 216 -34.05 12.94 5.03
CA GLN A 216 -32.79 13.14 4.32
C GLN A 216 -31.97 11.86 4.22
N ARG A 217 -31.84 11.10 5.32
CA ARG A 217 -31.20 9.77 5.33
C ARG A 217 -31.86 8.82 4.34
N GLU A 218 -33.19 8.69 4.36
CA GLU A 218 -33.87 7.72 3.50
C GLU A 218 -33.79 8.11 2.02
N ARG A 219 -34.00 9.40 1.68
CA ARG A 219 -33.83 9.91 0.31
C ARG A 219 -32.39 9.73 -0.19
N LEU A 220 -31.39 10.05 0.61
CA LEU A 220 -29.97 9.87 0.26
C LEU A 220 -29.58 8.39 0.16
N SER A 221 -30.14 7.52 0.99
CA SER A 221 -29.92 6.08 0.94
C SER A 221 -30.51 5.46 -0.33
N ALA A 222 -31.76 5.82 -0.67
CA ALA A 222 -32.41 5.38 -1.90
C ALA A 222 -31.68 5.87 -3.16
N LEU A 223 -31.15 7.10 -3.10
CA LEU A 223 -30.33 7.69 -4.16
C LEU A 223 -29.00 6.92 -4.32
N LEU A 224 -28.26 6.69 -3.23
CA LEU A 224 -27.02 5.93 -3.24
C LEU A 224 -27.19 4.48 -3.69
N LEU A 225 -28.36 3.86 -3.45
CA LEU A 225 -28.65 2.51 -3.96
C LEU A 225 -28.72 2.43 -5.49
N LYS A 226 -29.00 3.53 -6.20
CA LYS A 226 -28.86 3.59 -7.68
C LYS A 226 -27.40 3.45 -8.13
N TYR A 227 -26.49 4.02 -7.34
CA TYR A 227 -25.05 4.11 -7.64
C TYR A 227 -24.22 3.01 -6.95
N ALA A 228 -24.81 2.25 -6.03
CA ALA A 228 -24.17 1.16 -5.33
C ALA A 228 -23.90 0.00 -6.32
N PRO A 229 -22.63 -0.39 -6.55
CA PRO A 229 -22.35 -1.50 -7.44
C PRO A 229 -22.86 -2.81 -6.82
N PRO A 230 -23.11 -3.87 -7.63
CA PRO A 230 -23.30 -5.23 -7.13
C PRO A 230 -21.99 -5.70 -6.49
N ALA A 231 -21.83 -5.43 -5.19
CA ALA A 231 -20.56 -5.52 -4.48
C ALA A 231 -20.11 -6.97 -4.29
N LYS A 232 -19.38 -7.50 -5.29
CA LYS A 232 -18.75 -8.82 -5.25
C LYS A 232 -17.73 -8.94 -4.12
N ILE A 233 -16.98 -7.87 -3.86
CA ILE A 233 -15.84 -7.84 -2.92
C ILE A 233 -16.26 -7.23 -1.58
N ALA A 234 -16.23 -8.03 -0.51
CA ALA A 234 -16.32 -7.55 0.86
C ALA A 234 -14.95 -6.99 1.29
N SER A 235 -14.72 -5.68 1.11
CA SER A 235 -13.44 -5.03 1.43
C SER A 235 -13.57 -3.97 2.53
N GLY A 236 -12.49 -3.76 3.29
CA GLY A 236 -12.33 -2.58 4.16
C GLY A 236 -12.20 -1.26 3.40
N TYR A 237 -12.23 -1.30 2.06
CA TYR A 237 -12.20 -0.12 1.18
C TYR A 237 -13.60 0.37 0.79
N LEU A 238 -14.65 -0.27 1.31
CA LEU A 238 -16.04 0.05 1.02
C LEU A 238 -16.38 1.53 1.25
N LYS A 239 -15.79 2.16 2.28
CA LYS A 239 -15.93 3.60 2.49
C LYS A 239 -15.40 4.42 1.31
N TYR A 240 -14.16 4.20 0.87
CA TYR A 240 -13.57 4.94 -0.25
C TYR A 240 -14.40 4.81 -1.52
N LEU A 241 -14.95 3.61 -1.76
CA LEU A 241 -15.89 3.34 -2.85
C LEU A 241 -17.19 4.13 -2.70
N MET A 242 -17.77 4.23 -1.49
CA MET A 242 -18.99 4.99 -1.23
C MET A 242 -18.78 6.51 -1.27
N HIS A 243 -17.64 7.05 -0.79
CA HIS A 243 -17.27 8.47 -1.01
C HIS A 243 -17.19 8.75 -2.52
N TYR A 244 -16.58 7.84 -3.30
CA TYR A 244 -16.54 7.95 -4.75
C TYR A 244 -17.94 7.91 -5.37
N ARG A 245 -18.84 7.01 -4.95
CA ARG A 245 -20.23 6.97 -5.46
C ARG A 245 -21.03 8.22 -5.12
N MET A 246 -20.85 8.82 -3.94
CA MET A 246 -21.43 10.15 -3.65
C MET A 246 -20.94 11.23 -4.63
N SER A 247 -19.70 11.11 -5.14
CA SER A 247 -19.17 12.03 -6.16
C SER A 247 -19.69 11.83 -7.59
N GLN A 248 -20.52 10.80 -7.81
CA GLN A 248 -21.20 10.47 -9.06
C GLN A 248 -22.69 10.83 -9.03
N ILE A 249 -23.21 11.28 -7.89
CA ILE A 249 -24.57 11.82 -7.78
C ILE A 249 -24.57 13.21 -8.44
N ASP A 250 -25.51 13.44 -9.36
CA ASP A 250 -25.68 14.74 -10.00
C ASP A 250 -26.30 15.76 -9.01
N GLU A 251 -25.88 17.02 -9.09
CA GLU A 251 -26.30 18.07 -8.15
C GLU A 251 -27.83 18.26 -8.13
N SER A 252 -28.49 18.07 -9.28
CA SER A 252 -29.95 18.11 -9.41
C SER A 252 -30.70 16.94 -8.79
N GLU A 253 -30.04 15.83 -8.42
CA GLU A 253 -30.68 14.75 -7.65
C GLU A 253 -30.68 15.01 -6.12
N ILE A 254 -29.91 16.01 -5.67
CA ILE A 254 -29.85 16.46 -4.27
C ILE A 254 -30.44 17.86 -4.05
N ASP A 255 -30.96 18.51 -5.11
CA ASP A 255 -31.75 19.73 -5.00
C ASP A 255 -32.95 19.51 -4.05
N GLY A 256 -33.09 20.39 -3.06
CA GLY A 256 -34.13 20.28 -2.02
C GLY A 256 -34.04 18.99 -1.19
N LEU A 257 -32.88 18.32 -1.16
CA LEU A 257 -32.56 17.30 -0.16
C LEU A 257 -31.87 17.94 1.05
N PHE A 258 -30.93 18.85 0.81
CA PHE A 258 -30.09 19.47 1.83
C PHE A 258 -30.42 20.96 2.04
N ASP A 259 -30.11 21.50 3.22
CA ASP A 259 -29.92 22.95 3.37
C ASP A 259 -28.57 23.40 2.77
N GLU A 260 -28.36 24.71 2.64
CA GLU A 260 -27.15 25.29 2.02
C GLU A 260 -25.85 24.81 2.69
N ALA A 261 -25.82 24.69 4.02
CA ALA A 261 -24.63 24.29 4.77
C ALA A 261 -24.36 22.78 4.65
N GLN A 262 -25.42 21.97 4.71
CA GLN A 262 -25.37 20.54 4.42
C GLN A 262 -24.92 20.27 2.97
N HIS A 263 -25.42 21.04 2.00
CA HIS A 263 -25.11 20.91 0.57
C HIS A 263 -23.65 21.23 0.28
N GLU A 264 -23.16 22.36 0.81
CA GLU A 264 -21.76 22.76 0.68
C GLU A 264 -20.80 21.81 1.42
N ALA A 265 -21.26 21.10 2.46
CA ALA A 265 -20.48 20.04 3.10
C ALA A 265 -20.50 18.73 2.28
N PHE A 266 -21.64 18.35 1.69
CA PHE A 266 -21.75 17.21 0.78
C PHE A 266 -20.81 17.38 -0.42
N LYS A 267 -20.81 18.56 -1.07
CA LYS A 267 -19.89 18.90 -2.19
C LYS A 267 -18.42 18.68 -1.83
N LYS A 268 -18.00 19.11 -0.64
CA LYS A 268 -16.63 18.92 -0.14
C LYS A 268 -16.30 17.44 0.08
N TYR A 269 -17.25 16.65 0.58
CA TYR A 269 -17.09 15.21 0.77
C TYR A 269 -17.04 14.43 -0.56
N ALA A 270 -17.94 14.75 -1.49
CA ALA A 270 -17.96 14.24 -2.85
C ALA A 270 -16.63 14.55 -3.58
N GLN A 271 -16.10 15.76 -3.45
CA GLN A 271 -14.81 16.12 -4.05
C GLN A 271 -13.62 15.32 -3.46
N GLN A 272 -13.64 14.98 -2.16
CA GLN A 272 -12.67 14.03 -1.60
C GLN A 272 -12.83 12.63 -2.21
N GLY A 273 -14.07 12.19 -2.45
CA GLY A 273 -14.38 10.93 -3.13
C GLY A 273 -13.68 10.76 -4.49
N ARG A 274 -13.56 11.84 -5.27
CA ARG A 274 -12.86 11.85 -6.56
C ARG A 274 -11.35 11.64 -6.41
N GLY A 275 -10.76 11.98 -5.26
CA GLY A 275 -9.36 11.71 -4.94
C GLY A 275 -9.03 10.21 -4.84
N TYR A 276 -10.01 9.35 -4.60
CA TYR A 276 -9.79 7.90 -4.46
C TYR A 276 -9.84 7.12 -5.79
N ILE A 277 -10.18 7.74 -6.93
CA ILE A 277 -10.39 7.05 -8.22
C ILE A 277 -9.18 6.17 -8.61
N ALA A 278 -7.96 6.71 -8.57
CA ALA A 278 -6.75 5.97 -8.93
C ALA A 278 -6.50 4.77 -8.00
N PHE A 279 -6.77 4.94 -6.69
CA PHE A 279 -6.66 3.86 -5.71
C PHE A 279 -7.73 2.79 -5.93
N LEU A 280 -8.99 3.17 -6.18
CA LEU A 280 -10.10 2.23 -6.41
C LEU A 280 -9.88 1.40 -7.68
N ARG A 281 -9.36 1.99 -8.76
CA ARG A 281 -8.91 1.26 -9.95
C ARG A 281 -7.77 0.29 -9.62
N GLN A 282 -6.74 0.74 -8.89
CA GLN A 282 -5.62 -0.11 -8.47
C GLN A 282 -6.06 -1.30 -7.58
N GLN A 283 -7.17 -1.17 -6.83
CA GLN A 283 -7.76 -2.27 -6.06
C GLN A 283 -8.78 -3.11 -6.84
N GLY A 284 -9.09 -2.80 -8.11
CA GLY A 284 -10.11 -3.48 -8.91
C GLY A 284 -11.55 -3.29 -8.40
N LEU A 285 -11.85 -2.14 -7.79
CA LEU A 285 -13.16 -1.81 -7.21
C LEU A 285 -14.05 -0.97 -8.13
N ILE A 286 -13.45 -0.34 -9.13
CA ILE A 286 -14.09 0.36 -10.24
C ILE A 286 -13.26 0.12 -11.51
N ASP A 287 -13.91 0.16 -12.66
CA ASP A 287 -13.28 -0.04 -13.97
C ASP A 287 -12.41 1.17 -14.41
N GLU A 288 -11.64 0.99 -15.49
CA GLU A 288 -10.81 2.04 -16.10
C GLU A 288 -11.64 3.09 -16.86
#